data_AF-A0A914ASP9-F1
#
_entry.id   AF-A0A914ASP9-F1
#
_cell.length_a   1.000
_cell.length_b   1.000
_cell.length_c   1.000
_cell.angle_alpha   90.00
_cell.angle_beta   90.00
_cell.angle_gamma   90.00
#
_symmetry.space_group_name_H-M   'P 1'
#
loop_
_entity.id
_entity.type
_entity.pdbx_description
1 polymer ?
#
loop_
_entity_poly.entity_id
_entity_poly.type
_entity_poly.pdbx_seq_one_letter_code
_entity_poly.pdbx_strand_id
1 'polypeptide(L)'
;MGKGFSEEEVDQHRQRLLTPKMMDLFAVICIRTSHYVAFVKAGREKDSEWVFFDSMADRQGDQQGYYIPQVTHLKDFRRWVDVDHIKARIEGKQLTEIIERLLGDAYIYMYSDSEQHNQFYL
;
A
#
# COMPACT_ATOMS: atom_id res chain seq x y z
N MET A 1 -36.41 -6.25 -28.49
CA MET A 1 -36.49 -6.98 -27.21
C MET A 1 -35.10 -7.52 -26.92
N GLY A 2 -34.37 -6.95 -25.95
CA GLY A 2 -33.06 -7.47 -25.56
C GLY A 2 -33.23 -8.85 -24.93
N LYS A 3 -32.40 -9.82 -25.33
CA LYS A 3 -32.36 -11.12 -24.65
C LYS A 3 -31.92 -10.88 -23.20
N GLY A 4 -32.78 -11.24 -22.25
CA GLY A 4 -32.38 -11.32 -20.85
C GLY A 4 -31.38 -12.45 -20.66
N PHE A 5 -30.49 -12.30 -19.69
CA PHE A 5 -29.57 -13.37 -19.28
C PHE A 5 -30.35 -14.59 -18.79
N SER A 6 -29.85 -15.79 -19.07
CA SER A 6 -30.42 -17.02 -18.53
C SER A 6 -30.16 -17.11 -17.01
N GLU A 7 -30.98 -17.89 -16.30
CA GLU A 7 -30.78 -18.12 -14.87
C GLU A 7 -29.40 -18.73 -14.58
N GLU A 8 -28.89 -19.60 -15.46
CA GLU A 8 -27.55 -20.18 -15.37
C GLU A 8 -26.43 -19.14 -15.52
N GLU A 9 -26.59 -18.17 -16.44
CA GLU A 9 -25.63 -17.08 -16.61
C GLU A 9 -25.61 -16.16 -15.39
N VAL A 10 -26.78 -15.89 -14.81
CA VAL A 10 -26.92 -15.11 -13.56
C VAL A 10 -26.28 -15.84 -12.38
N ASP A 11 -26.50 -17.16 -12.27
CA ASP A 11 -25.95 -17.97 -11.18
C ASP A 11 -24.44 -18.15 -11.28
N GLN A 12 -23.88 -18.41 -12.47
CA GLN A 12 -22.43 -18.45 -12.66
C GLN A 12 -21.78 -17.09 -12.37
N HIS A 13 -22.40 -16.00 -12.80
CA HIS A 13 -21.90 -14.66 -12.51
C HIS A 13 -21.94 -14.36 -11.01
N ARG A 14 -23.04 -14.70 -10.33
CA ARG A 14 -23.15 -14.62 -8.87
C ARG A 14 -22.09 -15.46 -8.18
N GLN A 15 -21.88 -16.70 -8.63
CA GLN A 15 -20.90 -17.60 -8.03
C GLN A 15 -19.48 -17.05 -8.17
N ARG A 16 -19.14 -16.45 -9.32
CA ARG A 16 -17.87 -15.74 -9.53
C ARG A 16 -17.73 -14.50 -8.63
N LEU A 17 -18.79 -13.71 -8.45
CA LEU A 17 -18.79 -12.54 -7.56
C LEU A 17 -18.68 -12.92 -6.08
N LEU A 18 -19.18 -14.10 -5.71
CA LEU A 18 -19.21 -14.61 -4.34
C LEU A 18 -18.01 -15.50 -4.00
N THR A 19 -17.13 -15.78 -4.97
CA THR A 19 -15.91 -16.56 -4.73
C THR A 19 -14.91 -15.68 -3.97
N PRO A 20 -14.44 -16.09 -2.77
CA PRO A 20 -13.41 -15.35 -2.06
C PRO A 20 -12.15 -15.22 -2.90
N LYS A 21 -11.62 -13.99 -3.00
CA LYS A 21 -10.36 -13.70 -3.69
C LYS A 21 -9.30 -13.23 -2.71
N MET A 22 -8.10 -13.76 -2.87
CA MET A 22 -6.92 -13.26 -2.18
C MET A 22 -6.44 -11.98 -2.87
N MET A 23 -6.17 -10.95 -2.08
CA MET A 23 -5.63 -9.69 -2.56
C MET A 23 -4.34 -9.36 -1.84
N ASP A 24 -3.39 -8.77 -2.58
CA ASP A 24 -2.11 -8.33 -2.06
C ASP A 24 -2.14 -6.86 -1.70
N LEU A 25 -1.70 -6.53 -0.48
CA LEU A 25 -1.45 -5.14 -0.08
C LEU A 25 -0.24 -4.62 -0.86
N PHE A 26 -0.40 -3.54 -1.60
CA PHE A 26 0.67 -2.96 -2.40
C PHE A 26 0.94 -1.48 -2.10
N ALA A 27 0.01 -0.77 -1.46
CA ALA A 27 0.26 0.59 -0.99
C ALA A 27 -0.53 0.94 0.27
N VAL A 28 0.04 1.82 1.08
CA VAL A 28 -0.62 2.45 2.23
C VAL A 28 -0.37 3.95 2.14
N ILE A 29 -1.44 4.73 2.11
CA ILE A 29 -1.37 6.18 2.22
C ILE A 29 -1.52 6.54 3.69
N CYS A 30 -0.56 7.31 4.22
CA CYS A 30 -0.56 7.79 5.59
C CYS A 30 -0.72 9.30 5.62
N ILE A 31 -1.36 9.84 6.65
CA ILE A 31 -1.50 11.28 6.87
C ILE A 31 -1.21 11.62 8.34
N ARG A 32 -0.21 12.48 8.54
CA ARG A 32 0.01 13.13 9.84
C ARG A 32 -0.45 14.57 9.69
N THR A 33 -1.49 14.92 10.45
CA THR A 33 -2.22 16.20 10.40
C THR A 33 -2.75 16.55 9.01
N SER A 34 -1.91 17.07 8.12
CA SER A 34 -2.27 17.48 6.75
C SER A 34 -1.29 16.97 5.68
N HIS A 35 -0.21 16.31 6.07
CA HIS A 35 0.84 15.88 5.14
C HIS A 35 0.70 14.40 4.77
N TYR A 36 0.39 14.14 3.51
CA TYR A 36 0.25 12.79 2.96
C TYR A 36 1.60 12.23 2.53
N VAL A 37 1.82 10.96 2.84
CA VAL A 37 2.95 10.15 2.38
C VAL A 37 2.48 8.76 1.99
N ALA A 38 3.31 8.03 1.26
CA ALA A 38 2.95 6.70 0.78
C ALA A 38 4.01 5.65 1.14
N PHE A 39 3.55 4.49 1.59
CA PHE A 39 4.32 3.26 1.59
C PHE A 39 3.89 2.47 0.37
N VAL A 40 4.82 2.09 -0.50
CA VAL A 40 4.51 1.39 -1.76
C VAL A 40 5.42 0.18 -1.91
N LYS A 41 4.83 -0.95 -2.31
CA LYS A 41 5.56 -2.15 -2.68
C LYS A 41 6.24 -1.92 -4.05
N ALA A 42 7.57 -1.92 -4.07
CA ALA A 42 8.40 -1.66 -5.25
C ALA A 42 8.62 -2.93 -6.10
N GLY A 43 7.56 -3.70 -6.32
CA GLY A 43 7.60 -4.90 -7.16
C GLY A 43 6.37 -5.78 -6.99
N ARG A 44 6.21 -6.74 -7.91
CA ARG A 44 5.06 -7.66 -7.96
C ARG A 44 5.28 -8.87 -7.07
N GLU A 45 6.52 -9.35 -6.99
CA GLU A 45 6.87 -10.52 -6.19
C GLU A 45 6.43 -10.35 -4.75
N LYS A 46 6.01 -11.45 -4.11
CA LYS A 46 5.65 -11.47 -2.69
C LYS A 46 6.71 -10.73 -1.87
N ASP A 47 7.98 -11.00 -2.16
CA ASP A 47 9.18 -10.54 -1.44
C ASP A 47 9.78 -9.22 -1.93
N SER A 48 9.04 -8.48 -2.76
CA SER A 48 9.48 -7.17 -3.23
C SER A 48 9.71 -6.19 -2.08
N GLU A 49 10.73 -5.34 -2.26
CA GLU A 49 11.02 -4.27 -1.32
C GLU A 49 9.85 -3.29 -1.19
N TRP A 50 9.81 -2.58 -0.08
CA TRP A 50 8.91 -1.46 0.12
C TRP A 50 9.69 -0.16 0.09
N VAL A 51 9.05 0.89 -0.42
CA VAL A 51 9.57 2.25 -0.39
C VAL A 51 8.64 3.16 0.37
N PHE A 52 9.23 4.14 1.05
CA PHE A 52 8.54 5.29 1.61
C PHE A 52 8.70 6.47 0.65
N PHE A 53 7.60 7.10 0.26
CA PHE A 53 7.58 8.26 -0.62
C PHE A 53 7.01 9.48 0.10
N ASP A 54 7.78 10.57 0.07
CA ASP A 54 7.37 11.88 0.55
C ASP A 54 7.57 12.90 -0.56
N SER A 55 6.47 13.53 -1.03
CA SER A 55 6.49 14.49 -2.12
C SER A 55 7.05 15.86 -1.71
N MET A 56 7.14 16.14 -0.41
CA MET A 56 7.60 17.41 0.16
C MET A 56 8.71 17.17 1.20
N ALA A 57 9.58 16.20 0.93
CA ALA A 57 10.66 15.80 1.83
C ALA A 57 11.68 16.90 2.09
N ASP A 58 11.94 17.74 1.09
CA ASP A 58 12.82 18.90 1.19
C ASP A 58 12.31 20.06 0.31
N ARG A 59 12.93 21.25 0.45
CA ARG A 59 12.59 22.45 -0.32
C ARG A 59 13.86 23.15 -0.77
N GLN A 60 13.95 23.45 -2.06
CA GLN A 60 15.02 24.29 -2.60
C GLN A 60 14.52 25.70 -2.86
N GLY A 61 15.25 26.67 -2.31
CA GLY A 61 14.92 28.09 -2.43
C GLY A 61 13.87 28.55 -1.42
N ASP A 62 13.73 29.87 -1.33
CA ASP A 62 12.89 30.52 -0.31
C ASP A 62 11.46 30.75 -0.86
N GLN A 63 11.02 31.99 -1.05
CA GLN A 63 9.64 32.32 -1.45
C GLN A 63 9.21 31.78 -2.83
N GLN A 64 10.13 31.68 -3.79
CA GLN A 64 9.88 31.09 -5.13
C GLN A 64 10.44 29.66 -5.25
N GLY A 65 10.69 29.01 -4.12
CA GLY A 65 11.21 27.65 -4.08
C GLY A 65 10.20 26.59 -4.52
N TYR A 66 10.70 25.37 -4.74
CA TYR A 66 9.91 24.18 -5.06
C TYR A 66 10.24 23.04 -4.11
N TYR A 67 9.31 22.08 -3.98
CA TYR A 67 9.51 20.88 -3.18
C TYR A 67 10.36 19.85 -3.93
N ILE A 68 11.24 19.19 -3.18
CA ILE A 68 12.03 18.06 -3.65
C ILE A 68 11.41 16.79 -3.06
N PRO A 69 10.91 15.87 -3.90
CA PRO A 69 10.39 14.60 -3.44
C PRO A 69 11.53 13.63 -3.08
N GLN A 70 11.28 12.71 -2.15
CA GLN A 70 12.21 11.66 -1.77
C GLN A 70 11.54 10.29 -1.78
N VAL A 71 12.31 9.29 -2.25
CA VAL A 71 12.00 7.87 -2.14
C VAL A 71 13.04 7.22 -1.23
N THR A 72 12.60 6.57 -0.15
CA THR A 72 13.45 5.87 0.82
C THR A 72 13.17 4.38 0.77
N HIS A 73 14.17 3.56 0.43
CA HIS A 73 14.05 2.10 0.45
C HIS A 73 13.96 1.56 1.88
N LEU A 74 13.02 0.66 2.13
CA LEU A 74 12.76 0.04 3.43
C LEU A 74 13.25 -1.41 3.42
N LYS A 75 14.58 -1.60 3.41
CA LYS A 75 15.24 -2.91 3.24
C LYS A 75 14.78 -4.01 4.21
N ASP A 76 14.41 -3.63 5.44
CA ASP A 76 13.94 -4.55 6.48
C ASP A 76 12.43 -4.39 6.79
N PHE A 77 11.64 -3.81 5.88
CA PHE A 77 10.24 -3.47 6.12
C PHE A 77 9.43 -4.59 6.75
N ARG A 78 9.55 -5.80 6.20
CA ARG A 78 8.84 -7.00 6.67
C ARG A 78 9.19 -7.38 8.09
N ARG A 79 10.45 -7.20 8.49
CA ARG A 79 10.87 -7.45 9.88
C ARG A 79 10.24 -6.44 10.82
N TRP A 80 10.10 -5.19 10.38
CA TRP A 80 9.44 -4.13 11.15
C TRP A 80 7.95 -4.39 11.37
N VAL A 81 7.25 -4.88 10.34
CA VAL A 81 5.80 -5.16 10.38
C VAL A 81 5.46 -6.59 10.76
N ASP A 82 6.44 -7.39 11.16
CA ASP A 82 6.24 -8.75 11.63
C ASP A 82 5.38 -8.77 12.91
N VAL A 83 4.19 -9.37 12.79
CA VAL A 83 3.13 -9.37 13.81
C VAL A 83 3.62 -9.94 15.14
N ASP A 84 4.52 -10.92 15.11
CA ASP A 84 5.03 -11.57 16.32
C ASP A 84 5.90 -10.63 17.18
N HIS A 85 6.58 -9.69 16.52
CA HIS A 85 7.56 -8.82 17.16
C HIS A 85 7.11 -7.35 17.23
N ILE A 86 6.09 -6.94 16.46
CA ILE A 86 5.67 -5.54 16.36
C ILE A 86 5.18 -4.98 17.69
N LYS A 87 4.44 -5.78 18.48
CA LYS A 87 3.94 -5.39 19.80
C LYS A 87 5.09 -5.04 20.76
N ALA A 88 6.07 -5.94 20.85
CA ALA A 88 7.25 -5.73 21.70
C ALA A 88 8.05 -4.49 21.28
N ARG A 89 8.13 -4.20 19.97
CA ARG A 89 8.80 -2.98 19.47
C ARG A 89 8.05 -1.71 19.81
N ILE A 90 6.71 -1.72 19.73
CA ILE A 90 5.86 -0.60 20.13
C ILE A 90 6.06 -0.32 21.63
N GLU A 91 5.93 -1.35 22.47
CA GLU A 91 6.08 -1.24 23.93
C GLU A 91 7.49 -0.78 24.33
N GLY A 92 8.51 -1.32 23.66
CA GLY A 92 9.90 -0.96 23.86
C GLY A 92 10.34 0.37 23.24
N LYS A 93 9.45 1.10 22.55
CA LYS A 93 9.75 2.35 21.82
C LYS A 93 10.93 2.20 20.85
N GLN A 94 10.97 1.09 20.12
CA GLN A 94 12.06 0.74 19.21
C GLN A 94 11.73 1.04 17.73
N LEU A 95 10.59 1.67 17.45
CA LEU A 95 10.17 1.98 16.09
C LEU A 95 10.96 3.16 15.53
N THR A 96 11.25 3.09 14.23
CA THR A 96 11.74 4.26 13.51
C THR A 96 10.57 5.19 13.21
N GLU A 97 10.84 6.49 13.03
CA GLU A 97 9.80 7.48 12.71
C GLU A 97 8.97 7.07 11.49
N ILE A 98 9.62 6.51 10.45
CA ILE A 98 8.94 6.02 9.26
C ILE A 98 7.95 4.89 9.61
N ILE A 99 8.34 3.92 10.44
CA ILE A 99 7.44 2.83 10.83
C ILE A 99 6.32 3.34 11.75
N GLU A 100 6.60 4.30 12.63
CA GLU A 100 5.55 4.97 13.43
C GLU A 100 4.51 5.65 12.54
N ARG A 101 4.93 6.28 11.43
CA ARG A 101 3.98 6.83 10.45
C ARG A 101 3.10 5.76 9.82
N LEU A 102 3.66 4.60 9.46
CA LEU A 102 2.85 3.52 8.93
C LEU A 102 1.80 3.03 9.93
N LEU A 103 2.19 2.79 11.18
CA LEU A 103 1.33 2.15 12.17
C LEU A 103 0.35 3.13 12.84
N GLY A 104 0.75 4.39 13.00
CA GLY A 104 -0.04 5.41 13.68
C GLY A 104 -0.86 6.29 12.75
N ASP A 105 -0.42 6.49 11.51
CA ASP A 105 -0.97 7.51 10.61
C ASP A 105 -1.62 6.91 9.33
N ALA A 106 -1.81 5.59 9.25
CA ALA A 106 -2.43 4.97 8.08
C ALA A 106 -3.87 5.46 7.82
N TYR A 107 -4.12 5.90 6.59
CA TYR A 107 -5.40 6.46 6.16
C TYR A 107 -6.11 5.57 5.12
N ILE A 108 -5.40 5.15 4.08
CA ILE A 108 -5.94 4.28 3.02
C ILE A 108 -5.02 3.09 2.80
N TYR A 109 -5.59 1.89 2.80
CA TYR A 109 -4.92 0.66 2.39
C TYR A 109 -5.38 0.27 0.99
N MET A 110 -4.44 0.00 0.10
CA MET A 110 -4.70 -0.35 -1.30
C MET A 110 -4.29 -1.80 -1.56
N TYR A 111 -5.27 -2.59 -1.98
CA TYR A 111 -5.11 -4.00 -2.30
C TYR A 111 -5.37 -4.23 -3.79
N SER A 112 -4.60 -5.11 -4.41
CA SER A 112 -4.79 -5.54 -5.79
C SER A 112 -5.01 -7.04 -5.87
N ASP A 113 -5.69 -7.51 -6.92
CA ASP A 113 -5.85 -8.94 -7.18
C ASP A 113 -4.47 -9.59 -7.39
N SER A 114 -4.17 -10.60 -6.57
CA SER A 114 -2.88 -11.31 -6.55
C SER A 114 -2.60 -12.02 -7.88
N GLU A 115 -3.62 -12.27 -8.71
CA GLU A 115 -3.51 -12.91 -10.02
C GLU A 115 -3.40 -11.93 -11.20
N GLN A 116 -3.78 -10.65 -11.03
CA GLN A 116 -3.75 -9.64 -12.10
C GLN A 116 -2.33 -9.09 -12.38
N HIS A 117 -1.31 -9.57 -11.67
CA HIS A 117 0.08 -9.15 -11.84
C HIS A 117 0.70 -9.51 -13.22
N ASN A 118 -0.05 -10.19 -14.11
CA ASN A 118 0.39 -10.58 -15.46
C ASN A 118 -0.11 -9.68 -16.62
N GLN A 119 -0.92 -8.65 -16.37
CA GLN A 119 -1.49 -7.86 -17.49
C GLN A 119 -1.56 -6.37 -17.23
N PHE A 120 -0.44 -5.68 -17.04
CA PHE A 120 -0.33 -4.27 -17.46
C PHE A 120 1.14 -3.98 -17.81
N TYR A 121 1.37 -3.68 -19.09
CA TYR A 121 2.59 -3.14 -19.66
C TYR A 121 2.38 -1.63 -19.83
N LEU A 122 3.30 -0.83 -19.30
CA LEU A 122 3.72 0.42 -19.94
C LEU A 122 5.08 0.15 -20.57
#